data_AF-A0A0Q5YXR1-F1
#
_entry.id   AF-A0A0Q5YXR1-F1
#
_cell.length_a   1.000
_cell.length_b   1.000
_cell.length_c   1.000
_cell.angle_alpha   90.00
_cell.angle_beta   90.00
_cell.angle_gamma   90.00
#
_symmetry.space_group_name_H-M   'P 1'
#
loop_
_entity.id
_entity.type
_entity.pdbx_description
1 polymer ?
#
loop_
_entity_poly.entity_id
_entity_poly.type
_entity_poly.pdbx_seq_one_letter_code
_entity_poly.pdbx_strand_id
1 'polypeptide(L)'
;MVTGNRLFFGDNLPVLRDRIAPESVDLVYLDPPFNSNATYSLLFKEPTGEAAKAQAEAFRDTWEWSEAAAESYDDVMRASGDIALALKGMKSYIGQNAVMAYLAMMAARLLELRDVLKDTGSLYLHCDPTASHYLKILLDAIFGHENFRNEIVWKRTGSHNSAKRFGPVHDVIFYYTKSAAATWNTLRQDYTDEYKKKFGKVDAATGEAFQDVALTGPGTRTGPSGTAWRGFNPTEQGRHWQPASYLYSKYEQVTGGNLADFDFLDRLDELDRVGLIYWPKNDGFPRYKQFLSDAPGVPLKDVWTDIDAINSQAQERLGYPTQKPLSLLERIIRASSNPGDVVLDPFCGCGTTVEAAERLGRQWIGIDVTHYAITLIEARLRAKHAEAKFKVFGRPEDLAGARDLARRDKHQFQWWAAWRVGAQTYREEKMGADRGIDGNILFKNGPYGDGRIIISVKGGENVGVQMVRDLRGVIEREEAEMGIFVCLAEPTAAMLKEARDSGYVAKSVHGRLPRIQILTVENMLAGHMPKMPPLPVPERKLTPSLKRKDKDQLELLLPFAGEKIVPAKGVIVDPRFVGLAG
;
A
#
# COMPACT_ATOMS: atom_id res chain seq x y z
N MET A 1 17.44 0.09 23.79
CA MET A 1 16.67 0.08 22.54
C MET A 1 15.46 -0.82 22.70
N VAL A 2 14.31 -0.45 22.15
CA VAL A 2 13.08 -1.24 22.28
C VAL A 2 13.08 -2.34 21.22
N THR A 3 13.04 -3.60 21.66
CA THR A 3 12.97 -4.79 20.78
C THR A 3 11.52 -5.27 20.64
N GLY A 4 11.19 -5.87 19.49
CA GLY A 4 9.86 -6.44 19.19
C GLY A 4 8.97 -5.56 18.30
N ASN A 5 7.71 -5.97 18.15
CA ASN A 5 6.73 -5.30 17.29
C ASN A 5 6.26 -3.98 17.89
N ARG A 6 6.26 -2.92 17.08
CA ARG A 6 6.10 -1.54 17.55
C ARG A 6 5.19 -0.74 16.63
N LEU A 7 4.28 0.01 17.23
CA LEU A 7 3.41 0.94 16.53
C LEU A 7 3.61 2.34 17.09
N PHE A 8 3.90 3.32 16.25
CA PHE A 8 4.15 4.70 16.66
C PHE A 8 3.04 5.63 16.17
N PHE A 9 2.44 6.36 17.09
CA PHE A 9 1.54 7.46 16.80
C PHE A 9 2.31 8.79 16.76
N GLY A 10 2.39 9.42 15.59
CA GLY A 10 3.08 10.69 15.40
C GLY A 10 3.72 10.83 14.02
N ASP A 11 4.43 11.95 13.81
CA ASP A 11 5.22 12.15 12.59
C ASP A 11 6.32 11.08 12.51
N ASN A 12 6.49 10.50 11.32
CA ASN A 12 7.46 9.46 11.08
C ASN A 12 8.91 9.96 11.03
N LEU A 13 9.17 11.23 10.70
CA LEU A 13 10.53 11.76 10.58
C LEU A 13 11.26 11.79 11.94
N PRO A 14 10.70 12.32 13.04
CA PRO A 14 11.32 12.21 14.37
C PRO A 14 11.42 10.76 14.85
N VAL A 15 10.44 9.90 14.54
CA VAL A 15 10.47 8.49 14.94
C VAL A 15 11.63 7.76 14.24
N LEU A 16 11.85 8.00 12.96
CA LEU A 16 12.96 7.45 12.19
C LEU A 16 14.30 7.88 12.80
N ARG A 17 14.47 9.16 13.12
CA ARG A 17 15.70 9.74 13.70
C ARG A 17 16.00 9.25 15.13
N ASP A 18 14.98 9.24 16.00
CA ASP A 18 15.20 9.11 17.44
C ASP A 18 14.88 7.73 18.01
N ARG A 19 14.11 6.92 17.28
CA ARG A 19 13.51 5.69 17.81
C ARG A 19 13.85 4.43 17.03
N ILE A 20 14.37 4.57 15.81
CA ILE A 20 14.76 3.46 14.96
C ILE A 20 16.28 3.49 14.82
N ALA A 21 16.92 2.36 15.10
CA ALA A 21 18.37 2.28 15.00
C ALA A 21 18.80 2.23 13.53
N PRO A 22 19.95 2.84 13.18
CA PRO A 22 20.59 2.61 11.89
C PRO A 22 20.79 1.11 11.65
N GLU A 23 20.72 0.68 10.38
CA GLU A 23 20.96 -0.71 9.97
C GLU A 23 20.20 -1.77 10.78
N SER A 24 18.93 -1.49 11.10
CA SER A 24 18.09 -2.38 11.90
C SER A 24 16.89 -2.96 11.16
N VAL A 25 16.59 -2.46 9.96
CA VAL A 25 15.43 -2.83 9.15
C VAL A 25 15.85 -3.65 7.93
N ASP A 26 15.14 -4.74 7.64
CA ASP A 26 15.41 -5.61 6.49
C ASP A 26 14.54 -5.22 5.28
N LEU A 27 13.35 -4.70 5.51
CA LEU A 27 12.43 -4.34 4.44
C LEU A 27 11.63 -3.09 4.79
N VAL A 28 11.61 -2.11 3.89
CA VAL A 28 10.72 -0.96 3.96
C VAL A 28 9.68 -1.08 2.86
N TYR A 29 8.40 -0.98 3.22
CA TYR A 29 7.33 -0.68 2.27
C TYR A 29 6.71 0.66 2.66
N LEU A 30 6.49 1.53 1.69
CA LEU A 30 5.84 2.81 1.92
C LEU A 30 4.83 3.14 0.82
N ASP A 31 3.66 3.57 1.26
CA ASP A 31 2.53 4.04 0.46
C ASP A 31 2.14 5.44 0.96
N PRO A 32 2.99 6.46 0.68
CA PRO A 32 2.74 7.81 1.15
C PRO A 32 1.44 8.38 0.57
N PRO A 33 0.81 9.36 1.23
CA PRO A 33 -0.24 10.15 0.59
C PRO A 33 0.26 10.70 -0.74
N PHE A 34 -0.56 10.60 -1.78
CA PHE A 34 -0.17 10.96 -3.14
C PHE A 34 -0.16 12.48 -3.31
N ASN A 35 0.18 12.98 -4.51
CA ASN A 35 -0.15 14.37 -4.84
C ASN A 35 -1.22 14.38 -5.92
N SER A 36 -2.38 13.81 -5.56
CA SER A 36 -3.45 13.53 -6.51
C SER A 36 -4.43 14.70 -6.67
N ASN A 37 -4.31 15.75 -5.84
CA ASN A 37 -5.34 16.78 -5.64
C ASN A 37 -6.73 16.18 -5.35
N ALA A 38 -6.80 14.93 -4.90
CA ALA A 38 -8.05 14.24 -4.62
C ALA A 38 -8.55 14.64 -3.23
N THR A 39 -9.74 15.21 -3.20
CA THR A 39 -10.51 15.36 -1.97
C THR A 39 -11.15 14.02 -1.68
N TYR A 40 -10.62 13.29 -0.70
CA TYR A 40 -11.34 12.13 -0.19
C TYR A 40 -12.42 12.67 0.73
N SER A 41 -13.67 12.70 0.27
CA SER A 41 -14.79 12.89 1.19
C SER A 41 -14.88 11.64 2.06
N LEU A 42 -14.61 11.75 3.37
CA LEU A 42 -15.02 10.73 4.32
C LEU A 42 -16.56 10.59 4.27
N LEU A 43 -17.00 9.63 3.45
CA LEU A 43 -18.26 8.87 3.48
C LEU A 43 -19.51 9.54 4.10
N PHE A 44 -20.20 10.44 3.40
CA PHE A 44 -21.62 10.76 3.68
C PHE A 44 -22.46 11.13 2.44
N LYS A 45 -22.51 10.29 1.39
CA LYS A 45 -23.51 10.50 0.33
C LYS A 45 -24.91 10.17 0.82
N GLU A 46 -25.83 11.14 0.76
CA GLU A 46 -27.26 10.90 0.97
C GLU A 46 -27.89 10.09 -0.18
N PRO A 47 -28.98 9.34 0.07
CA PRO A 47 -29.72 8.60 -0.97
C PRO A 47 -30.36 9.48 -2.05
N THR A 48 -30.43 10.80 -1.84
CA THR A 48 -31.21 11.76 -2.63
C THR A 48 -30.43 12.49 -3.73
N GLY A 49 -29.13 12.22 -3.91
CA GLY A 49 -28.37 12.70 -5.07
C GLY A 49 -28.04 14.20 -5.08
N GLU A 50 -28.53 14.99 -4.12
CA GLU A 50 -28.05 16.35 -3.90
C GLU A 50 -26.86 16.33 -2.93
N ALA A 51 -25.72 16.82 -3.40
CA ALA A 51 -24.54 16.99 -2.57
C ALA A 51 -24.81 18.08 -1.52
N ALA A 52 -24.88 17.69 -0.25
CA ALA A 52 -24.80 18.64 0.85
C ALA A 52 -23.50 19.44 0.70
N LYS A 53 -23.63 20.73 0.36
CA LYS A 53 -22.53 21.68 0.10
C LYS A 53 -21.52 21.86 1.26
N ALA A 54 -21.75 21.22 2.41
CA ALA A 54 -20.89 21.30 3.60
C ALA A 54 -19.93 20.09 3.79
N GLN A 55 -19.92 19.10 2.89
CA GLN A 55 -19.17 17.83 3.08
C GLN A 55 -17.86 17.71 2.28
N ALA A 56 -17.08 18.79 2.18
CA ALA A 56 -15.93 18.83 1.26
C ALA A 56 -14.54 18.61 1.87
N GLU A 57 -14.35 18.35 3.17
CA GLU A 57 -12.99 18.53 3.75
C GLU A 57 -12.60 17.53 4.84
N ALA A 58 -12.41 16.26 4.52
CA ALA A 58 -11.88 15.31 5.50
C ALA A 58 -10.97 14.28 4.82
N PHE A 59 -9.67 14.62 4.71
CA PHE A 59 -8.60 14.14 3.81
C PHE A 59 -8.44 14.98 2.54
N ARG A 60 -7.78 16.14 2.70
CA ARG A 60 -7.20 16.89 1.58
C ARG A 60 -5.79 16.36 1.32
N ASP A 61 -5.60 15.75 0.16
CA ASP A 61 -4.30 15.43 -0.43
C ASP A 61 -3.76 16.68 -1.15
N THR A 62 -3.72 17.80 -0.43
CA THR A 62 -3.43 19.12 -1.00
C THR A 62 -2.17 19.65 -0.34
N TRP A 63 -1.08 19.60 -1.10
CA TRP A 63 0.23 20.05 -0.65
C TRP A 63 0.38 21.54 -0.96
N GLU A 64 0.94 22.30 -0.03
CA GLU A 64 1.33 23.69 -0.23
C GLU A 64 2.77 23.90 0.25
N TRP A 65 3.45 24.89 -0.33
CA TRP A 65 4.80 25.25 0.13
C TRP A 65 4.70 26.00 1.47
N SER A 66 4.66 25.24 2.55
CA SER A 66 4.57 25.72 3.93
C SER A 66 5.94 25.89 4.60
N GLU A 67 5.94 26.44 5.81
CA GLU A 67 7.12 26.53 6.67
C GLU A 67 7.73 25.14 6.95
N ALA A 68 6.89 24.12 7.21
CA ALA A 68 7.34 22.74 7.43
C ALA A 68 7.98 22.12 6.17
N ALA A 69 7.47 22.45 4.98
CA ALA A 69 8.08 22.02 3.72
C ALA A 69 9.43 22.71 3.50
N ALA A 70 9.55 23.99 3.86
CA ALA A 70 10.81 24.71 3.80
C ALA A 70 11.84 24.14 4.79
N GLU A 71 11.44 23.81 6.02
CA GLU A 71 12.28 23.14 7.01
C GLU A 71 12.78 21.78 6.51
N SER A 72 11.88 20.95 5.95
CA SER A 72 12.26 19.66 5.36
C SER A 72 13.25 19.82 4.20
N TYR A 73 13.06 20.86 3.38
CA TYR A 73 14.01 21.19 2.32
C TYR A 73 15.37 21.59 2.88
N ASP A 74 15.40 22.45 3.90
CA ASP A 74 16.63 22.91 4.53
C ASP A 74 17.37 21.78 5.25
N ASP A 75 16.65 20.83 5.86
CA ASP A 75 17.21 19.60 6.42
C ASP A 75 17.99 18.81 5.36
N VAL A 76 17.42 18.62 4.17
CA VAL A 76 18.08 17.94 3.05
C VAL A 76 19.28 18.74 2.54
N MET A 77 19.18 20.08 2.51
CA MET A 77 20.32 20.92 2.11
C MET A 77 21.51 20.79 3.08
N ARG A 78 21.25 20.60 4.39
CA ARG A 78 22.30 20.40 5.40
C ARG A 78 22.98 19.04 5.28
N ALA A 79 22.24 18.00 4.85
CA ALA A 79 22.81 16.67 4.61
C ALA A 79 23.86 16.67 3.48
N SER A 80 23.83 17.66 2.56
CA SER A 80 24.72 17.77 1.41
C SER A 80 24.62 16.58 0.44
N GLY A 81 25.43 16.57 -0.63
CA GLY A 81 25.50 15.47 -1.60
C GLY A 81 24.48 15.50 -2.75
N ASP A 82 24.36 14.38 -3.45
CA ASP A 82 23.61 14.26 -4.70
C ASP A 82 22.12 14.53 -4.51
N ILE A 83 21.55 14.13 -3.37
CA ILE A 83 20.15 14.41 -3.03
C ILE A 83 19.87 15.91 -2.89
N ALA A 84 20.79 16.67 -2.28
CA ALA A 84 20.65 18.11 -2.13
C ALA A 84 20.75 18.79 -3.50
N LEU A 85 21.65 18.33 -4.36
CA LEU A 85 21.76 18.82 -5.73
C LEU A 85 20.50 18.52 -6.55
N ALA A 86 19.99 17.29 -6.49
CA ALA A 86 18.78 16.87 -7.18
C ALA A 86 17.56 17.67 -6.71
N LEU A 87 17.36 17.79 -5.39
CA LEU A 87 16.23 18.52 -4.82
C LEU A 87 16.30 20.02 -5.12
N LYS A 88 17.49 20.62 -5.06
CA LYS A 88 17.72 22.02 -5.45
C LYS A 88 17.43 22.24 -6.94
N GLY A 89 17.93 21.36 -7.80
CA GLY A 89 17.69 21.41 -9.25
C GLY A 89 16.20 21.31 -9.57
N MET A 90 15.47 20.40 -8.91
CA MET A 90 14.02 20.30 -9.06
C MET A 90 13.31 21.56 -8.58
N LYS A 91 13.64 22.09 -7.40
CA LYS A 91 13.05 23.34 -6.91
C LYS A 91 13.29 24.51 -7.86
N SER A 92 14.47 24.61 -8.45
CA SER A 92 14.76 25.62 -9.48
C SER A 92 13.97 25.41 -10.77
N TYR A 93 13.65 24.17 -11.14
CA TYR A 93 12.92 23.84 -12.36
C TYR A 93 11.40 23.99 -12.21
N ILE A 94 10.79 23.38 -11.19
CA ILE A 94 9.32 23.37 -11.01
C ILE A 94 8.80 24.52 -10.12
N GLY A 95 9.69 25.20 -9.39
CA GLY A 95 9.33 26.26 -8.45
C GLY A 95 8.75 25.75 -7.13
N GLN A 96 8.31 26.69 -6.28
CA GLN A 96 7.65 26.38 -5.01
C GLN A 96 6.17 26.12 -5.25
N ASN A 97 5.78 24.85 -5.25
CA ASN A 97 4.40 24.41 -5.48
C ASN A 97 4.10 23.14 -4.65
N ALA A 98 2.89 22.61 -4.79
CA ALA A 98 2.41 21.39 -4.14
C ALA A 98 3.36 20.19 -4.33
N VAL A 99 3.80 19.95 -5.56
CA VAL A 99 4.73 18.85 -5.88
C VAL A 99 6.05 19.06 -5.17
N MET A 100 6.58 20.28 -5.16
CA MET A 100 7.85 20.57 -4.50
C MET A 100 7.76 20.43 -2.98
N ALA A 101 6.64 20.82 -2.36
CA ALA A 101 6.41 20.61 -0.93
C ALA A 101 6.39 19.11 -0.58
N TYR A 102 5.68 18.32 -1.39
CA TYR A 102 5.68 16.86 -1.26
C TYR A 102 7.09 16.24 -1.41
N LEU A 103 7.85 16.68 -2.42
CA LEU A 103 9.21 16.18 -2.66
C LEU A 103 10.17 16.54 -1.52
N ALA A 104 10.05 17.73 -0.92
CA ALA A 104 10.84 18.11 0.25
C ALA A 104 10.50 17.21 1.46
N MET A 105 9.22 16.98 1.72
CA MET A 105 8.72 16.09 2.78
C MET A 105 9.25 14.65 2.58
N MET A 106 9.16 14.13 1.36
CA MET A 106 9.62 12.79 1.02
C MET A 106 11.15 12.66 1.06
N ALA A 107 11.90 13.62 0.52
CA ALA A 107 13.37 13.56 0.48
C ALA A 107 13.98 13.43 1.88
N ALA A 108 13.49 14.21 2.85
CA ALA A 108 13.94 14.12 4.24
C ALA A 108 13.71 12.72 4.83
N ARG A 109 12.57 12.09 4.54
CA ARG A 109 12.22 10.75 5.05
C ARG A 109 12.96 9.64 4.34
N LEU A 110 13.11 9.72 3.01
CA LEU A 110 13.83 8.73 2.22
C LEU A 110 15.31 8.64 2.63
N LEU A 111 15.91 9.76 3.04
CA LEU A 111 17.25 9.79 3.63
C LEU A 111 17.34 8.93 4.90
N GLU A 112 16.47 9.20 5.88
CA GLU A 112 16.45 8.41 7.11
C GLU A 112 16.13 6.93 6.85
N LEU A 113 15.26 6.63 5.87
CA LEU A 113 14.90 5.26 5.49
C LEU A 113 16.10 4.48 4.93
N ARG A 114 17.00 5.12 4.20
CA ARG A 114 18.25 4.50 3.75
C ARG A 114 19.17 4.15 4.92
N ASP A 115 19.22 5.01 5.94
CA ASP A 115 20.12 4.83 7.07
C ASP A 115 19.64 3.72 8.01
N VAL A 116 18.33 3.58 8.23
CA VAL A 116 17.76 2.51 9.06
C VAL A 116 17.78 1.13 8.38
N LEU A 117 17.87 1.07 7.06
CA LEU A 117 17.96 -0.20 6.31
C LEU A 117 19.31 -0.88 6.56
N LYS A 118 19.33 -2.21 6.67
CA LYS A 118 20.55 -3.02 6.61
C LYS A 118 21.08 -3.07 5.17
N ASP A 119 22.36 -3.40 4.99
CA ASP A 119 22.93 -3.60 3.65
C ASP A 119 22.24 -4.71 2.85
N THR A 120 21.66 -5.69 3.54
CA THR A 120 20.83 -6.76 2.98
C THR A 120 19.39 -6.31 2.68
N GLY A 121 19.06 -5.05 2.95
CA GLY A 121 17.69 -4.56 2.99
C GLY A 121 17.17 -3.99 1.67
N SER A 122 15.85 -3.96 1.58
CA SER A 122 15.10 -3.55 0.38
C SER A 122 14.07 -2.46 0.69
N LEU A 123 13.80 -1.60 -0.29
CA LEU A 123 12.79 -0.55 -0.23
C LEU A 123 11.81 -0.68 -1.40
N TYR A 124 10.52 -0.67 -1.06
CA TYR A 124 9.41 -0.64 -2.00
C TYR A 124 8.60 0.64 -1.80
N LEU A 125 8.63 1.53 -2.79
CA LEU A 125 7.87 2.78 -2.77
C LEU A 125 6.70 2.70 -3.76
N HIS A 126 5.49 2.74 -3.24
CA HIS A 126 4.28 2.91 -4.05
C HIS A 126 4.19 4.36 -4.53
N CYS A 127 4.01 4.56 -5.84
CA CYS A 127 3.92 5.89 -6.42
C CYS A 127 2.62 6.11 -7.19
N ASP A 128 2.14 7.36 -7.13
CA ASP A 128 1.18 7.86 -8.10
C ASP A 128 1.85 8.28 -9.43
N PRO A 129 1.09 8.36 -10.53
CA PRO A 129 1.61 8.79 -11.83
C PRO A 129 2.13 10.23 -11.88
N THR A 130 1.69 11.13 -11.00
CA THR A 130 2.05 12.55 -10.94
C THR A 130 3.46 12.75 -10.37
N ALA A 131 3.80 12.05 -9.28
CA ALA A 131 5.05 12.24 -8.54
C ALA A 131 6.12 11.15 -8.77
N SER A 132 5.74 9.98 -9.31
CA SER A 132 6.62 8.81 -9.53
C SER A 132 8.00 9.17 -10.11
N HIS A 133 8.06 9.89 -11.21
CA HIS A 133 9.33 10.20 -11.88
C HIS A 133 10.25 11.10 -11.04
N TYR A 134 9.69 12.04 -10.27
CA TYR A 134 10.46 12.88 -9.37
C TYR A 134 10.98 12.08 -8.17
N LEU A 135 10.14 11.19 -7.62
CA LEU A 135 10.52 10.27 -6.54
C LEU A 135 11.63 9.30 -7.00
N LYS A 136 11.58 8.83 -8.24
CA LYS A 136 12.62 8.00 -8.84
C LYS A 136 13.97 8.70 -8.86
N ILE A 137 14.01 9.98 -9.23
CA ILE A 137 15.24 10.79 -9.22
C ILE A 137 15.76 10.97 -7.79
N LEU A 138 14.89 11.23 -6.81
CA LEU A 138 15.28 11.31 -5.40
C LEU A 138 15.86 9.97 -4.91
N LEU A 139 15.22 8.86 -5.25
CA LEU A 139 15.70 7.52 -4.90
C LEU A 139 17.05 7.20 -5.56
N ASP A 140 17.26 7.59 -6.82
CA ASP A 140 18.57 7.44 -7.49
C ASP A 140 19.66 8.24 -6.78
N ALA A 141 19.35 9.45 -6.34
CA ALA A 141 20.29 10.30 -5.61
C ALA A 141 20.58 9.80 -4.17
N ILE A 142 19.70 8.98 -3.60
CA ILE A 142 19.83 8.44 -2.23
C ILE A 142 20.46 7.03 -2.25
N PHE A 143 19.93 6.12 -3.05
CA PHE A 143 20.34 4.72 -3.11
C PHE A 143 21.40 4.45 -4.18
N GLY A 144 21.57 5.34 -5.16
CA GLY A 144 22.35 5.08 -6.36
C GLY A 144 21.49 4.40 -7.43
N HIS A 145 21.60 4.89 -8.67
CA HIS A 145 20.87 4.35 -9.82
C HIS A 145 21.18 2.87 -10.11
N GLU A 146 22.37 2.40 -9.76
CA GLU A 146 22.81 1.00 -9.85
C GLU A 146 22.09 0.06 -8.88
N ASN A 147 21.47 0.63 -7.84
CA ASN A 147 20.71 -0.10 -6.84
C ASN A 147 19.21 -0.13 -7.11
N PHE A 148 18.77 0.52 -8.19
CA PHE A 148 17.44 0.29 -8.75
C PHE A 148 17.36 -1.14 -9.31
N ARG A 149 16.28 -1.86 -8.99
CA ARG A 149 16.10 -3.25 -9.44
C ARG A 149 15.08 -3.37 -10.55
N ASN A 150 13.86 -2.90 -10.32
CA ASN A 150 12.84 -2.81 -11.35
C ASN A 150 11.69 -1.89 -10.93
N GLU A 151 10.88 -1.55 -11.93
CA GLU A 151 9.58 -0.92 -11.79
C GLU A 151 8.51 -2.02 -11.83
N ILE A 152 7.74 -2.16 -10.75
CA ILE A 152 6.65 -3.12 -10.67
C ILE A 152 5.36 -2.44 -11.08
N VAL A 153 4.69 -2.99 -12.10
CA VAL A 153 3.41 -2.51 -12.62
C VAL A 153 2.30 -3.37 -12.03
N TRP A 154 1.54 -2.80 -11.10
CA TRP A 154 0.42 -3.49 -10.47
C TRP A 154 -0.91 -3.04 -11.06
N LYS A 155 -1.59 -3.95 -11.79
CA LYS A 155 -2.91 -3.69 -12.38
C LYS A 155 -3.99 -3.76 -11.30
N ARG A 156 -4.31 -2.62 -10.70
CA ARG A 156 -5.31 -2.51 -9.62
C ARG A 156 -6.76 -2.59 -10.07
N THR A 157 -7.07 -2.25 -11.33
CA THR A 157 -8.47 -2.23 -11.80
C THR A 157 -8.65 -2.83 -13.19
N GLY A 158 -9.88 -3.24 -13.50
CA GLY A 158 -10.29 -3.62 -14.85
C GLY A 158 -10.37 -2.42 -15.80
N SER A 159 -10.98 -2.64 -16.97
CA SER A 159 -11.12 -1.63 -18.03
C SER A 159 -11.75 -0.34 -17.51
N HIS A 160 -11.07 0.79 -17.75
CA HIS A 160 -11.59 2.11 -17.43
C HIS A 160 -11.69 2.94 -18.71
N ASN A 161 -12.89 3.43 -19.01
CA ASN A 161 -13.07 4.33 -20.15
C ASN A 161 -12.52 5.71 -19.77
N SER A 162 -11.59 6.21 -20.57
CA SER A 162 -11.11 7.60 -20.51
C SER A 162 -11.32 8.20 -21.89
N ALA A 163 -12.15 9.23 -22.00
CA ALA A 163 -12.61 9.75 -23.30
C ALA A 163 -11.48 10.36 -24.15
N LYS A 164 -10.37 10.80 -23.53
CA LYS A 164 -9.29 11.55 -24.19
C LYS A 164 -7.89 10.93 -24.00
N ARG A 165 -7.78 9.79 -23.32
CA ARG A 165 -6.50 9.14 -22.99
C ARG A 165 -6.70 7.66 -22.68
N PHE A 166 -5.61 6.90 -22.56
CA PHE A 166 -5.67 5.53 -22.06
C PHE A 166 -6.18 5.49 -20.61
N GLY A 167 -6.99 4.48 -20.30
CA GLY A 167 -7.55 4.29 -18.97
C GLY A 167 -6.44 3.98 -17.95
N PRO A 168 -6.31 4.75 -16.85
CA PRO A 168 -5.33 4.47 -15.81
C PRO A 168 -5.81 3.30 -14.95
N VAL A 169 -5.26 2.12 -15.21
CA VAL A 169 -5.67 0.85 -14.56
C VAL A 169 -4.60 0.22 -13.68
N HIS A 170 -3.41 0.81 -13.64
CA HIS A 170 -2.28 0.32 -12.86
C HIS A 170 -1.70 1.42 -11.98
N ASP A 171 -1.02 0.99 -10.93
CA ASP A 171 -0.10 1.80 -10.14
C ASP A 171 1.32 1.26 -10.30
N VAL A 172 2.30 2.09 -9.93
CA VAL A 172 3.73 1.77 -10.02
C VAL A 172 4.31 1.60 -8.62
N ILE A 173 5.13 0.57 -8.44
CA ILE A 173 5.90 0.35 -7.21
C ILE A 173 7.38 0.27 -7.59
N PHE A 174 8.20 1.18 -7.10
CA PHE A 174 9.65 1.11 -7.31
C PHE A 174 10.30 0.15 -6.32
N TYR A 175 11.16 -0.72 -6.83
CA TYR A 175 11.98 -1.62 -6.02
C TYR A 175 13.45 -1.18 -6.05
N TYR A 176 13.96 -0.82 -4.87
CA TYR A 176 15.36 -0.52 -4.60
C TYR A 176 15.93 -1.47 -3.55
N THR A 177 17.25 -1.61 -3.58
CA THR A 177 18.01 -2.31 -2.54
C THR A 177 19.03 -1.36 -1.93
N LYS A 178 19.42 -1.53 -0.67
CA LYS A 178 20.51 -0.74 -0.10
C LYS A 178 21.87 -1.07 -0.73
N SER A 179 22.09 -2.33 -1.08
CA SER A 179 23.32 -2.80 -1.72
C SER A 179 23.09 -4.02 -2.61
N ALA A 180 24.17 -4.54 -3.22
CA ALA A 180 24.15 -5.81 -3.95
C ALA A 180 23.93 -7.05 -3.06
N ALA A 181 24.06 -6.93 -1.73
CA ALA A 181 23.87 -8.02 -0.77
C ALA A 181 22.40 -8.26 -0.38
N ALA A 182 21.45 -7.63 -1.08
CA ALA A 182 20.05 -7.64 -0.71
C ALA A 182 19.43 -9.05 -0.70
N THR A 183 18.55 -9.28 0.27
CA THR A 183 17.79 -10.53 0.40
C THR A 183 16.82 -10.67 -0.77
N TRP A 184 16.87 -11.81 -1.46
CA TRP A 184 15.94 -12.14 -2.54
C TRP A 184 15.50 -13.61 -2.52
N ASN A 185 14.20 -13.82 -2.39
CA ASN A 185 13.54 -15.11 -2.47
C ASN A 185 12.76 -15.19 -3.78
N THR A 186 13.17 -16.09 -4.68
CA THR A 186 12.50 -16.25 -5.97
C THR A 186 11.12 -16.87 -5.78
N LEU A 187 10.10 -16.02 -5.84
CA LEU A 187 8.71 -16.45 -5.83
C LEU A 187 8.32 -16.99 -7.20
N ARG A 188 7.53 -18.06 -7.21
CA ARG A 188 7.07 -18.73 -8.42
C ARG A 188 5.56 -18.82 -8.44
N GLN A 189 5.00 -18.74 -9.63
CA GLN A 189 3.60 -19.00 -9.91
C GLN A 189 3.47 -20.28 -10.73
N ASP A 190 2.29 -20.89 -10.68
CA ASP A 190 1.99 -22.04 -11.51
C ASP A 190 2.05 -21.68 -12.99
N TYR A 191 2.39 -22.68 -13.80
CA TYR A 191 2.29 -22.55 -15.25
C TYR A 191 0.85 -22.33 -15.68
N THR A 192 0.65 -21.53 -16.73
CA THR A 192 -0.66 -21.38 -17.37
C THR A 192 -1.14 -22.71 -17.91
N ASP A 193 -2.46 -22.90 -18.01
CA ASP A 193 -3.02 -24.12 -18.61
C ASP A 193 -2.56 -24.31 -20.05
N GLU A 194 -2.34 -23.21 -20.78
CA GLU A 194 -1.75 -23.24 -22.11
C GLU A 194 -0.30 -23.76 -22.11
N TYR A 195 0.52 -23.38 -21.13
CA TYR A 195 1.86 -23.93 -20.99
C TYR A 195 1.81 -25.41 -20.56
N LYS A 196 0.91 -25.77 -19.65
CA LYS A 196 0.70 -27.17 -19.23
C LYS A 196 0.35 -28.08 -20.42
N LYS A 197 -0.35 -27.57 -21.45
CA LYS A 197 -0.62 -28.33 -22.69
C LYS A 197 0.64 -28.78 -23.45
N LYS A 198 1.81 -28.16 -23.21
CA LYS A 198 3.08 -28.64 -23.80
C LYS A 198 3.48 -30.01 -23.27
N PHE A 199 3.04 -30.36 -22.05
CA PHE A 199 3.26 -31.68 -21.44
C PHE A 199 2.19 -32.67 -21.90
N GLY A 200 2.03 -32.80 -23.22
CA GLY A 200 0.98 -33.62 -23.83
C GLY A 200 1.33 -35.12 -23.93
N LYS A 201 2.55 -35.52 -23.57
CA LYS A 201 2.99 -36.92 -23.61
C LYS A 201 2.95 -37.51 -22.21
N VAL A 202 2.67 -38.81 -22.12
CA VAL A 202 2.64 -39.55 -20.86
C VAL A 202 3.76 -40.57 -20.87
N ASP A 203 4.56 -40.56 -19.82
CA ASP A 203 5.63 -41.52 -19.65
C ASP A 203 5.05 -42.89 -19.31
N ALA A 204 5.44 -43.92 -20.06
CA ALA A 204 4.86 -45.25 -19.92
C ALA A 204 5.25 -45.95 -18.61
N ALA A 205 6.38 -45.58 -18.00
CA ALA A 205 6.87 -46.22 -16.78
C ALA A 205 6.25 -45.59 -15.52
N THR A 206 6.10 -44.26 -15.52
CA THR A 206 5.66 -43.49 -14.34
C THR A 206 4.20 -43.01 -14.42
N GLY A 207 3.62 -42.96 -15.63
CA GLY A 207 2.32 -42.34 -15.87
C GLY A 207 2.33 -40.81 -15.82
N GLU A 208 3.50 -40.19 -15.66
CA GLU A 208 3.63 -38.73 -15.53
C GLU A 208 3.60 -38.02 -16.88
N ALA A 209 3.02 -36.82 -16.89
CA ALA A 209 2.99 -35.95 -18.06
C ALA A 209 4.37 -35.30 -18.29
N PHE A 210 4.89 -35.39 -19.52
CA PHE A 210 6.16 -34.81 -19.92
C PHE A 210 6.05 -34.05 -21.26
N GLN A 211 6.98 -33.11 -21.47
CA GLN A 211 7.29 -32.54 -22.78
C GLN A 211 8.67 -33.03 -23.25
N ASP A 212 8.87 -33.17 -24.56
CA ASP A 212 10.16 -33.56 -25.13
C ASP A 212 11.00 -32.34 -25.54
N VAL A 213 12.19 -32.23 -24.96
CA VAL A 213 13.10 -31.10 -25.20
C VAL A 213 14.37 -31.60 -25.89
N ALA A 214 14.96 -30.77 -26.75
CA ALA A 214 16.17 -31.15 -27.48
C ALA A 214 17.30 -31.51 -26.51
N LEU A 215 17.96 -32.65 -26.73
CA LEU A 215 19.15 -33.09 -25.99
C LEU A 215 20.45 -32.41 -26.50
N THR A 216 20.32 -31.43 -27.37
CA THR A 216 21.43 -30.81 -28.11
C THR A 216 21.40 -29.29 -28.00
N GLY A 217 22.60 -28.70 -28.01
CA GLY A 217 22.83 -27.25 -28.10
C GLY A 217 23.23 -26.80 -29.50
N PRO A 218 23.12 -25.50 -29.82
CA PRO A 218 23.63 -24.95 -31.08
C PRO A 218 25.17 -24.99 -31.13
N GLY A 219 25.71 -25.12 -32.35
CA GLY A 219 27.15 -25.13 -32.63
C GLY A 219 27.76 -26.53 -32.60
N THR A 220 28.81 -26.75 -33.39
CA THR A 220 29.55 -28.01 -33.43
C THR A 220 30.70 -28.01 -32.42
N ARG A 221 31.10 -29.20 -31.97
CA ARG A 221 32.23 -29.41 -31.05
C ARG A 221 33.08 -30.57 -31.55
N THR A 222 34.39 -30.54 -31.29
CA THR A 222 35.33 -31.61 -31.65
C THR A 222 35.55 -32.63 -30.53
N GLY A 223 35.02 -32.37 -29.33
CA GLY A 223 35.12 -33.27 -28.17
C GLY A 223 33.97 -34.28 -28.08
N PRO A 224 33.84 -35.01 -26.95
CA PRO A 224 32.83 -36.06 -26.75
C PRO A 224 31.36 -35.61 -26.94
N SER A 225 31.07 -34.32 -26.80
CA SER A 225 29.75 -33.78 -27.09
C SER A 225 29.43 -33.68 -28.58
N GLY A 226 30.43 -33.72 -29.45
CA GLY A 226 30.26 -33.71 -30.91
C GLY A 226 30.29 -35.09 -31.56
N THR A 227 30.55 -36.15 -30.80
CA THR A 227 30.64 -37.50 -31.35
C THR A 227 29.26 -38.13 -31.54
N ALA A 228 29.17 -39.06 -32.49
CA ALA A 228 27.94 -39.82 -32.71
C ALA A 228 27.59 -40.66 -31.48
N TRP A 229 26.30 -40.73 -31.15
CA TRP A 229 25.77 -41.56 -30.07
C TRP A 229 24.53 -42.31 -30.59
N ARG A 230 24.53 -43.65 -30.47
CA ARG A 230 23.45 -44.55 -30.92
C ARG A 230 22.94 -44.28 -32.35
N GLY A 231 23.86 -44.01 -33.27
CA GLY A 231 23.55 -43.76 -34.68
C GLY A 231 23.18 -42.31 -35.03
N PHE A 232 23.16 -41.40 -34.05
CA PHE A 232 22.84 -39.99 -34.24
C PHE A 232 24.10 -39.12 -34.12
N ASN A 233 24.37 -38.32 -35.16
CA ASN A 233 25.50 -37.39 -35.17
C ASN A 233 25.02 -35.93 -35.08
N PRO A 234 25.21 -35.24 -33.93
CA PRO A 234 24.69 -33.87 -33.76
C PRO A 234 25.44 -32.85 -34.62
N THR A 235 26.69 -33.15 -34.99
CA THR A 235 27.53 -32.21 -35.74
C THR A 235 27.09 -32.04 -37.19
N GLU A 236 26.49 -33.08 -37.80
CA GLU A 236 25.85 -33.01 -39.11
C GLU A 236 24.67 -32.01 -39.15
N GLN A 237 24.08 -31.70 -37.99
CA GLN A 237 23.02 -30.71 -37.85
C GLN A 237 23.52 -29.35 -37.35
N GLY A 238 24.84 -29.15 -37.28
CA GLY A 238 25.44 -27.94 -36.72
C GLY A 238 25.25 -27.81 -35.21
N ARG A 239 25.11 -28.93 -34.50
CA ARG A 239 24.82 -29.02 -33.05
C ARG A 239 25.84 -29.90 -32.31
N HIS A 240 25.70 -29.96 -31.00
CA HIS A 240 26.42 -30.91 -30.12
C HIS A 240 25.48 -31.37 -29.00
N TRP A 241 25.75 -32.53 -28.41
CA TRP A 241 25.05 -33.02 -27.22
C TRP A 241 25.22 -32.04 -26.07
N GLN A 242 24.11 -31.67 -25.45
CA GLN A 242 24.09 -30.76 -24.31
C GLN A 242 22.93 -31.15 -23.38
N PRO A 243 23.10 -32.16 -22.52
CA PRO A 243 22.15 -32.47 -21.46
C PRO A 243 21.91 -31.24 -20.58
N ALA A 244 20.64 -30.86 -20.40
CA ALA A 244 20.27 -29.72 -19.57
C ALA A 244 20.58 -29.97 -18.09
N SER A 245 20.87 -28.91 -17.31
CA SER A 245 21.13 -29.03 -15.86
C SER A 245 20.00 -29.74 -15.10
N TYR A 246 18.76 -29.60 -15.57
CA TYR A 246 17.59 -30.33 -15.05
C TYR A 246 17.79 -31.86 -15.02
N LEU A 247 18.49 -32.43 -16.02
CA LEU A 247 18.72 -33.87 -16.10
C LEU A 247 19.69 -34.37 -15.03
N TYR A 248 20.63 -33.54 -14.58
CA TYR A 248 21.52 -33.88 -13.48
C TYR A 248 20.73 -33.98 -12.17
N SER A 249 19.90 -32.97 -11.86
CA SER A 249 19.04 -33.01 -10.67
C SER A 249 18.02 -34.15 -10.72
N LYS A 250 17.43 -34.43 -11.89
CA LYS A 250 16.44 -35.52 -12.02
C LYS A 250 17.10 -36.89 -11.92
N TYR A 251 18.29 -37.07 -12.48
CA TYR A 251 19.06 -38.32 -12.35
C TYR A 251 19.39 -38.60 -10.88
N GLU A 252 19.84 -37.59 -10.12
CA GLU A 252 20.10 -37.72 -8.69
C GLU A 252 18.83 -38.09 -7.90
N GLN A 253 17.69 -37.46 -8.21
CA GLN A 253 16.42 -37.82 -7.57
C GLN A 253 15.97 -39.25 -7.85
N VAL A 254 16.21 -39.75 -9.07
CA VAL A 254 15.78 -41.09 -9.50
C VAL A 254 16.72 -42.18 -9.00
N THR A 255 18.03 -41.90 -8.92
CA THR A 255 19.06 -42.92 -8.66
C THR A 255 19.80 -42.76 -7.34
N GLY A 256 19.78 -41.57 -6.74
CA GLY A 256 20.66 -41.19 -5.62
C GLY A 256 22.12 -40.93 -6.03
N GLY A 257 22.47 -41.04 -7.31
CA GLY A 257 23.84 -40.86 -7.83
C GLY A 257 24.04 -39.54 -8.57
N ASN A 258 25.30 -39.15 -8.79
CA ASN A 258 25.65 -37.93 -9.50
C ASN A 258 26.01 -38.24 -10.96
N LEU A 259 25.21 -37.70 -11.91
CA LEU A 259 25.44 -37.90 -13.35
C LEU A 259 26.81 -37.37 -13.81
N ALA A 260 27.39 -36.40 -13.11
CA ALA A 260 28.70 -35.85 -13.46
C ALA A 260 29.87 -36.84 -13.24
N ASP A 261 29.63 -37.93 -12.50
CA ASP A 261 30.65 -38.95 -12.19
C ASP A 261 30.97 -39.84 -13.41
N PHE A 262 30.13 -39.81 -14.44
CA PHE A 262 30.31 -40.57 -15.69
C PHE A 262 31.03 -39.76 -16.76
N ASP A 263 31.73 -40.45 -17.66
CA ASP A 263 32.22 -39.88 -18.91
C ASP A 263 31.06 -39.39 -19.78
N PHE A 264 31.31 -38.39 -20.64
CA PHE A 264 30.22 -37.63 -21.26
C PHE A 264 29.22 -38.48 -22.06
N LEU A 265 29.68 -39.46 -22.84
CA LEU A 265 28.79 -40.34 -23.60
C LEU A 265 28.07 -41.33 -22.67
N ASP A 266 28.75 -41.82 -21.64
CA ASP A 266 28.15 -42.69 -20.61
C ASP A 266 27.03 -41.96 -19.85
N ARG A 267 27.10 -40.62 -19.71
CA ARG A 267 25.98 -39.83 -19.19
C ARG A 267 24.73 -39.99 -20.05
N LEU A 268 24.87 -40.02 -21.37
CA LEU A 268 23.72 -40.20 -22.27
C LEU A 268 23.15 -41.61 -22.14
N ASP A 269 24.02 -42.62 -21.99
CA ASP A 269 23.61 -44.00 -21.76
C ASP A 269 22.91 -44.17 -20.40
N GLU A 270 23.41 -43.53 -19.35
CA GLU A 270 22.76 -43.53 -18.03
C GLU A 270 21.38 -42.87 -18.06
N LEU A 271 21.26 -41.73 -18.74
CA LEU A 271 19.97 -41.05 -18.92
C LEU A 271 18.97 -41.92 -19.69
N ASP A 272 19.43 -42.66 -20.71
CA ASP A 272 18.58 -43.60 -21.45
C ASP A 272 18.19 -44.80 -20.57
N ARG A 273 19.14 -45.34 -19.81
CA ARG A 273 18.95 -46.46 -18.87
C ARG A 273 17.87 -46.16 -17.83
N VAL A 274 17.84 -44.94 -17.28
CA VAL A 274 16.84 -44.52 -16.30
C VAL A 274 15.55 -43.99 -16.94
N GLY A 275 15.41 -44.08 -18.26
CA GLY A 275 14.21 -43.70 -18.99
C GLY A 275 13.98 -42.20 -19.11
N LEU A 276 15.00 -41.36 -18.95
CA LEU A 276 14.90 -39.90 -19.12
C LEU A 276 15.04 -39.47 -20.59
N ILE A 277 15.43 -40.37 -21.49
CA ILE A 277 15.46 -40.12 -22.93
C ILE A 277 14.11 -40.49 -23.58
N TYR A 278 13.64 -39.60 -24.45
CA TYR A 278 12.50 -39.81 -25.33
C TYR A 278 13.00 -40.01 -26.75
N TRP A 279 12.62 -41.15 -27.33
CA TRP A 279 12.90 -41.52 -28.71
C TRP A 279 11.70 -41.15 -29.60
N PRO A 280 11.82 -40.12 -30.46
CA PRO A 280 10.73 -39.74 -31.36
C PRO A 280 10.41 -40.85 -32.38
N LYS A 281 9.17 -40.86 -32.88
CA LYS A 281 8.78 -41.72 -34.01
C LYS A 281 9.53 -41.30 -35.29
N ASN A 282 9.66 -42.22 -36.24
CA ASN A 282 10.31 -42.02 -37.55
C ASN A 282 11.79 -41.64 -37.47
N ASP A 283 12.56 -42.30 -36.59
CA ASP A 283 14.00 -42.11 -36.44
C ASP A 283 14.42 -40.64 -36.20
N GLY A 284 13.57 -39.90 -35.51
CA GLY A 284 13.88 -38.52 -35.12
C GLY A 284 15.00 -38.45 -34.09
N PHE A 285 15.72 -37.34 -34.07
CA PHE A 285 16.84 -37.12 -33.14
C PHE A 285 16.39 -37.29 -31.68
N PRO A 286 17.16 -37.99 -30.81
CA PRO A 286 16.77 -38.23 -29.43
C PRO A 286 16.61 -36.93 -28.64
N ARG A 287 15.62 -36.93 -27.75
CA ARG A 287 15.22 -35.80 -26.91
C ARG A 287 15.19 -36.27 -25.47
N TYR A 288 15.13 -35.36 -24.51
CA TYR A 288 14.91 -35.75 -23.12
C TYR A 288 13.48 -35.45 -22.67
N LYS A 289 13.02 -36.19 -21.67
CA LYS A 289 11.72 -36.00 -21.01
C LYS A 289 11.88 -34.93 -19.93
N GLN A 290 11.07 -33.88 -20.01
CA GLN A 290 10.91 -32.92 -18.91
C GLN A 290 9.51 -33.09 -18.32
N PHE A 291 9.43 -33.51 -17.05
CA PHE A 291 8.17 -33.79 -16.39
C PHE A 291 7.50 -32.53 -15.84
N LEU A 292 6.18 -32.51 -15.84
CA LEU A 292 5.39 -31.39 -15.30
C LEU A 292 5.50 -31.29 -13.77
N SER A 293 5.59 -32.45 -13.10
CA SER A 293 5.75 -32.60 -11.65
C SER A 293 7.00 -31.90 -11.11
N ASP A 294 8.08 -31.91 -11.89
CA ASP A 294 9.35 -31.29 -11.51
C ASP A 294 9.45 -29.82 -11.91
N ALA A 295 8.47 -29.31 -12.66
CA ALA A 295 8.53 -27.97 -13.20
C ALA A 295 8.27 -26.97 -12.05
N PRO A 296 9.27 -26.19 -11.61
CA PRO A 296 9.20 -25.43 -10.35
C PRO A 296 8.20 -24.25 -10.38
N GLY A 297 7.48 -24.07 -11.49
CA GLY A 297 6.67 -22.88 -11.77
C GLY A 297 7.48 -21.79 -12.47
N VAL A 298 6.77 -20.75 -12.92
CA VAL A 298 7.35 -19.57 -13.56
C VAL A 298 7.76 -18.58 -12.47
N PRO A 299 9.01 -18.09 -12.43
CA PRO A 299 9.36 -16.98 -11.55
C PRO A 299 8.43 -15.79 -11.79
N LEU A 300 7.92 -15.19 -10.72
CA LEU A 300 7.11 -13.99 -10.81
C LEU A 300 7.87 -12.89 -11.56
N LYS A 301 7.13 -12.13 -12.37
CA LYS A 301 7.63 -10.99 -13.14
C LYS A 301 7.20 -9.69 -12.49
N ASP A 302 7.59 -8.57 -13.08
CA ASP A 302 7.33 -7.20 -12.62
C ASP A 302 5.96 -6.66 -13.02
N VAL A 303 5.23 -7.34 -13.91
CA VAL A 303 3.83 -7.00 -14.24
C VAL A 303 2.89 -7.91 -13.45
N TRP A 304 2.18 -7.34 -12.48
CA TRP A 304 1.25 -8.06 -11.60
C TRP A 304 -0.20 -7.78 -12.01
N THR A 305 -0.85 -8.82 -12.54
CA THR A 305 -2.25 -8.75 -13.00
C THR A 305 -3.20 -9.67 -12.24
N ASP A 306 -2.68 -10.42 -11.27
CA ASP A 306 -3.36 -11.47 -10.53
C ASP A 306 -3.75 -11.04 -9.10
N ILE A 307 -3.45 -9.80 -8.74
CA ILE A 307 -3.83 -9.19 -7.46
C ILE A 307 -4.81 -8.07 -7.75
N ASP A 308 -6.08 -8.26 -7.40
CA ASP A 308 -7.11 -7.24 -7.56
C ASP A 308 -7.08 -6.23 -6.40
N ALA A 309 -7.53 -4.99 -6.67
CA ALA A 309 -7.81 -4.04 -5.60
C ALA A 309 -9.00 -4.49 -4.72
N ILE A 310 -9.00 -4.04 -3.47
CA ILE A 310 -10.06 -4.36 -2.50
C ILE A 310 -11.39 -3.75 -2.95
N ASN A 311 -12.31 -4.62 -3.36
CA ASN A 311 -13.67 -4.22 -3.71
C ASN A 311 -14.52 -3.91 -2.46
N SER A 312 -15.75 -3.42 -2.65
CA SER A 312 -16.64 -3.03 -1.54
C SER A 312 -17.18 -4.20 -0.71
N GLN A 313 -17.10 -5.42 -1.23
CA GLN A 313 -17.61 -6.65 -0.60
C GLN A 313 -16.51 -7.52 0.04
N ALA A 314 -15.25 -7.12 -0.12
CA ALA A 314 -14.11 -7.88 0.37
C ALA A 314 -14.13 -7.99 1.89
N GLN A 315 -13.99 -9.22 2.40
CA GLN A 315 -13.96 -9.51 3.85
C GLN A 315 -12.82 -8.79 4.57
N GLU A 316 -11.72 -8.49 3.87
CA GLU A 316 -10.58 -7.77 4.44
C GLU A 316 -10.78 -6.25 4.53
N ARG A 317 -11.86 -5.69 3.97
CA ARG A 317 -12.10 -4.23 3.92
C ARG A 317 -12.41 -3.67 5.30
N LEU A 318 -11.67 -2.65 5.72
CA LEU A 318 -11.82 -1.98 7.02
C LEU A 318 -12.54 -0.62 6.94
N GLY A 319 -12.88 -0.17 5.73
CA GLY A 319 -13.48 1.17 5.53
C GLY A 319 -12.47 2.31 5.61
N TYR A 320 -11.17 2.02 5.73
CA TYR A 320 -10.10 3.00 5.56
C TYR A 320 -9.95 3.36 4.07
N PRO A 321 -9.84 4.66 3.71
CA PRO A 321 -9.51 5.06 2.34
C PRO A 321 -8.24 4.36 1.85
N THR A 322 -8.16 4.08 0.55
CA THR A 322 -6.92 3.60 -0.11
C THR A 322 -6.24 2.34 0.47
N GLN A 323 -6.96 1.51 1.23
CA GLN A 323 -6.46 0.23 1.76
C GLN A 323 -5.91 -0.68 0.65
N LYS A 324 -4.68 -1.17 0.83
CA LYS A 324 -4.03 -2.13 -0.08
C LYS A 324 -4.41 -3.59 0.22
N PRO A 325 -4.48 -4.48 -0.79
CA PRO A 325 -4.77 -5.91 -0.60
C PRO A 325 -3.67 -6.62 0.17
N LEU A 326 -4.03 -7.53 1.07
CA LEU A 326 -3.04 -8.28 1.87
C LEU A 326 -2.06 -9.09 0.99
N SER A 327 -2.55 -9.70 -0.09
CA SER A 327 -1.75 -10.50 -1.02
C SER A 327 -0.64 -9.71 -1.71
N LEU A 328 -0.83 -8.40 -1.93
CA LEU A 328 0.19 -7.51 -2.50
C LEU A 328 1.39 -7.40 -1.56
N LEU A 329 1.12 -7.14 -0.28
CA LEU A 329 2.16 -6.96 0.73
C LEU A 329 2.82 -8.31 1.08
N GLU A 330 2.05 -9.40 1.14
CA GLU A 330 2.60 -10.73 1.36
C GLU A 330 3.59 -11.12 0.25
N ARG A 331 3.29 -10.79 -1.01
CA ARG A 331 4.20 -11.03 -2.13
C ARG A 331 5.52 -10.27 -1.96
N ILE A 332 5.44 -8.98 -1.64
CA ILE A 332 6.62 -8.13 -1.43
C ILE A 332 7.46 -8.65 -0.25
N ILE A 333 6.81 -8.90 0.90
CA ILE A 333 7.50 -9.34 2.12
C ILE A 333 8.16 -10.71 1.92
N ARG A 334 7.50 -11.65 1.26
CA ARG A 334 8.11 -12.97 0.98
C ARG A 334 9.30 -12.87 0.04
N ALA A 335 9.28 -11.96 -0.93
CA ALA A 335 10.35 -11.80 -1.90
C ALA A 335 11.62 -11.17 -1.30
N SER A 336 11.48 -10.26 -0.34
CA SER A 336 12.62 -9.43 0.13
C SER A 336 12.87 -9.49 1.65
N SER A 337 12.34 -10.50 2.34
CA SER A 337 12.64 -10.75 3.76
C SER A 337 12.45 -12.22 4.11
N ASN A 338 13.03 -12.64 5.23
CA ASN A 338 12.92 -13.95 5.84
C ASN A 338 12.10 -13.89 7.16
N PRO A 339 11.57 -15.01 7.65
CA PRO A 339 10.97 -15.06 8.99
C PRO A 339 11.96 -14.54 10.05
N GLY A 340 11.47 -13.71 10.98
CA GLY A 340 12.28 -13.04 12.00
C GLY A 340 12.85 -11.68 11.60
N ASP A 341 12.91 -11.36 10.30
CA ASP A 341 13.35 -10.05 9.80
C ASP A 341 12.40 -8.91 10.21
N VAL A 342 12.89 -7.68 10.16
CA VAL A 342 12.15 -6.47 10.54
C VAL A 342 11.60 -5.75 9.31
N VAL A 343 10.27 -5.62 9.24
CA VAL A 343 9.55 -4.85 8.21
C VAL A 343 9.10 -3.49 8.77
N LEU A 344 9.46 -2.40 8.09
CA LEU A 344 9.05 -1.04 8.45
C LEU A 344 8.04 -0.50 7.44
N ASP A 345 6.93 0.03 7.96
CA ASP A 345 5.98 0.84 7.19
C ASP A 345 5.82 2.22 7.87
N PRO A 346 6.43 3.28 7.32
CA PRO A 346 6.39 4.62 7.90
C PRO A 346 5.10 5.37 7.56
N PHE A 347 4.19 4.79 6.75
CA PHE A 347 2.89 5.34 6.38
C PHE A 347 1.81 4.26 6.52
N CYS A 348 1.74 3.62 7.69
CA CYS A 348 1.11 2.31 7.78
C CYS A 348 -0.42 2.31 7.64
N GLY A 349 -1.10 3.45 7.82
CA GLY A 349 -2.55 3.59 7.61
C GLY A 349 -3.36 2.52 8.32
N CYS A 350 -4.15 1.74 7.59
CA CYS A 350 -4.91 0.61 8.15
C CYS A 350 -4.10 -0.66 8.48
N GLY A 351 -2.77 -0.59 8.39
CA GLY A 351 -1.79 -1.60 8.77
C GLY A 351 -1.84 -2.88 7.94
N THR A 352 -2.05 -2.79 6.62
CA THR A 352 -1.97 -3.99 5.77
C THR A 352 -0.55 -4.58 5.77
N THR A 353 0.49 -3.76 5.71
CA THR A 353 1.89 -4.21 5.77
C THR A 353 2.20 -4.88 7.11
N VAL A 354 1.77 -4.24 8.20
CA VAL A 354 1.92 -4.76 9.58
C VAL A 354 1.25 -6.12 9.74
N GLU A 355 0.00 -6.24 9.27
CA GLU A 355 -0.72 -7.52 9.28
C GLU A 355 -0.01 -8.61 8.46
N ALA A 356 0.47 -8.27 7.26
CA ALA A 356 1.17 -9.22 6.39
C ALA A 356 2.48 -9.69 7.03
N ALA A 357 3.24 -8.77 7.64
CA ALA A 357 4.47 -9.08 8.36
C ALA A 357 4.21 -10.01 9.55
N GLU A 358 3.21 -9.70 10.39
CA GLU A 358 2.81 -10.54 11.53
C GLU A 358 2.43 -11.95 11.06
N ARG A 359 1.56 -12.06 10.05
CA ARG A 359 1.10 -13.34 9.50
C ARG A 359 2.24 -14.18 8.95
N LEU A 360 3.25 -13.54 8.38
CA LEU A 360 4.43 -14.18 7.80
C LEU A 360 5.53 -14.44 8.84
N GLY A 361 5.33 -14.11 10.12
CA GLY A 361 6.32 -14.34 11.18
C GLY A 361 7.53 -13.41 11.10
N ARG A 362 7.33 -12.17 10.62
CA ARG A 362 8.34 -11.10 10.66
C ARG A 362 8.07 -10.19 11.86
N GLN A 363 9.11 -9.53 12.34
CA GLN A 363 8.93 -8.38 13.22
C GLN A 363 8.49 -7.17 12.38
N TRP A 364 7.78 -6.23 13.00
CA TRP A 364 7.33 -5.04 12.29
C TRP A 364 7.38 -3.76 13.10
N ILE A 365 7.52 -2.65 12.37
CA ILE A 365 7.43 -1.28 12.86
C ILE A 365 6.41 -0.55 11.99
N GLY A 366 5.31 -0.11 12.58
CA GLY A 366 4.33 0.76 11.92
C GLY A 366 4.41 2.18 12.47
N ILE A 367 4.30 3.19 11.61
CA ILE A 367 4.19 4.58 12.01
C ILE A 367 3.02 5.23 11.27
N ASP A 368 2.16 5.94 12.01
CA ASP A 368 1.11 6.75 11.42
C ASP A 368 0.82 8.00 12.26
N VAL A 369 0.49 9.09 11.57
CA VAL A 369 0.12 10.37 12.19
C VAL A 369 -1.31 10.41 12.69
N THR A 370 -2.17 9.48 12.24
CA THR A 370 -3.60 9.48 12.55
C THR A 370 -3.93 8.48 13.65
N HIS A 371 -4.71 8.93 14.65
CA HIS A 371 -5.12 8.04 15.74
C HIS A 371 -6.06 6.94 15.27
N TYR A 372 -6.86 7.23 14.24
CA TYR A 372 -7.77 6.28 13.62
C TYR A 372 -7.04 5.09 13.00
N ALA A 373 -5.95 5.33 12.26
CA ALA A 373 -5.06 4.28 11.76
C ALA A 373 -4.58 3.37 12.90
N ILE A 374 -3.99 3.96 13.95
CA ILE A 374 -3.46 3.23 15.09
C ILE A 374 -4.53 2.35 15.74
N THR A 375 -5.72 2.91 16.00
CA THR A 375 -6.83 2.18 16.63
C THR A 375 -7.34 1.04 15.73
N LEU A 376 -7.41 1.25 14.42
CA LEU A 376 -7.79 0.20 13.46
C LEU A 376 -6.77 -0.94 13.43
N ILE A 377 -5.47 -0.62 13.45
CA ILE A 377 -4.39 -1.62 13.47
C ILE A 377 -4.46 -2.43 14.76
N GLU A 378 -4.63 -1.78 15.91
CA GLU A 378 -4.79 -2.46 17.20
C GLU A 378 -5.97 -3.44 17.17
N ALA A 379 -7.15 -2.99 16.70
CA ALA A 379 -8.34 -3.82 16.61
C ALA A 379 -8.15 -4.98 15.63
N ARG A 380 -7.54 -4.73 14.46
CA ARG A 380 -7.25 -5.73 13.43
C ARG A 380 -6.33 -6.83 13.96
N LEU A 381 -5.22 -6.44 14.57
CA LEU A 381 -4.23 -7.38 15.10
C LEU A 381 -4.83 -8.20 16.23
N ARG A 382 -5.53 -7.58 17.20
CA ARG A 382 -6.16 -8.32 18.31
C ARG A 382 -7.24 -9.29 17.83
N ALA A 383 -7.96 -8.97 16.76
CA ALA A 383 -9.00 -9.83 16.21
C ALA A 383 -8.45 -11.04 15.43
N LYS A 384 -7.32 -10.87 14.73
CA LYS A 384 -6.76 -11.91 13.85
C LYS A 384 -5.62 -12.71 14.50
N HIS A 385 -4.89 -12.07 15.41
CA HIS A 385 -3.67 -12.59 16.04
C HIS A 385 -3.77 -12.33 17.56
N ALA A 386 -4.57 -13.11 18.27
CA ALA A 386 -4.83 -12.90 19.69
C ALA A 386 -3.56 -12.92 20.57
N GLU A 387 -2.50 -13.59 20.11
CA GLU A 387 -1.21 -13.68 20.80
C GLU A 387 -0.19 -12.61 20.35
N ALA A 388 -0.54 -11.73 19.40
CA ALA A 388 0.37 -10.71 18.90
C ALA A 388 0.81 -9.76 20.03
N LYS A 389 2.13 -9.70 20.27
CA LYS A 389 2.74 -8.84 21.29
C LYS A 389 3.36 -7.62 20.62
N PHE A 390 2.72 -6.47 20.79
CA PHE A 390 3.23 -5.20 20.29
C PHE A 390 3.06 -4.08 21.32
N LYS A 391 3.86 -3.02 21.19
CA LYS A 391 3.77 -1.81 22.02
C LYS A 391 3.39 -0.62 21.16
N VAL A 392 2.47 0.20 21.67
CA VAL A 392 2.07 1.47 21.05
C VAL A 392 2.83 2.61 21.72
N PHE A 393 3.45 3.47 20.92
CA PHE A 393 4.21 4.63 21.37
C PHE A 393 3.56 5.93 20.87
N GLY A 394 3.87 7.04 21.54
CA GLY A 394 3.36 8.37 21.16
C GLY A 394 1.95 8.67 21.68
N ARG A 395 1.30 7.71 22.34
CA ARG A 395 -0.01 7.88 22.97
C ARG A 395 0.12 7.87 24.50
N PRO A 396 -0.36 8.92 25.20
CA PRO A 396 -0.52 8.87 26.64
C PRO A 396 -1.48 7.78 27.08
N GLU A 397 -1.05 6.97 28.05
CA GLU A 397 -1.86 5.94 28.72
C GLU A 397 -2.33 6.40 30.11
N ASP A 398 -1.61 7.34 30.72
CA ASP A 398 -1.89 7.90 32.03
C ASP A 398 -1.78 9.43 32.04
N LEU A 399 -2.21 10.04 33.15
CA LEU A 399 -2.18 11.50 33.30
C LEU A 399 -0.75 12.05 33.31
N ALA A 400 0.21 11.28 33.83
CA ALA A 400 1.62 11.67 33.87
C ALA A 400 2.21 11.78 32.46
N GLY A 401 1.98 10.77 31.61
CA GLY A 401 2.37 10.76 30.21
C GLY A 401 1.66 11.82 29.39
N ALA A 402 0.40 12.14 29.72
CA ALA A 402 -0.32 13.23 29.07
C ALA A 402 0.26 14.61 29.42
N ARG A 403 0.62 14.83 30.70
CA ARG A 403 1.32 16.05 31.14
C ARG A 403 2.69 16.19 30.50
N ASP A 404 3.44 15.09 30.44
CA ASP A 404 4.76 15.06 29.83
C ASP A 404 4.68 15.36 28.32
N LEU A 405 3.71 14.76 27.61
CA LEU A 405 3.45 15.08 26.20
C LEU A 405 3.08 16.55 26.01
N ALA A 406 2.18 17.10 26.83
CA ALA A 406 1.78 18.51 26.74
C ALA A 406 2.95 19.49 26.93
N ARG A 407 3.94 19.12 27.74
CA ARG A 407 5.16 19.92 27.98
C ARG A 407 6.17 19.79 26.84
N ARG A 408 6.39 18.57 26.35
CA ARG A 408 7.39 18.28 25.30
C ARG A 408 6.93 18.74 23.93
N ASP A 409 5.69 18.44 23.58
CA ASP A 409 5.10 18.78 22.29
C ASP A 409 3.61 19.12 22.45
N LYS A 410 3.35 20.43 22.55
CA LYS A 410 1.98 20.95 22.68
C LYS A 410 1.11 20.57 21.49
N HIS A 411 1.67 20.50 20.27
CA HIS A 411 0.90 20.18 19.07
C HIS A 411 0.51 18.70 19.09
N GLN A 412 1.45 17.79 19.34
CA GLN A 412 1.17 16.36 19.44
C GLN A 412 0.17 16.05 20.57
N PHE A 413 0.25 16.78 21.69
CA PHE A 413 -0.76 16.70 22.75
C PHE A 413 -2.16 17.12 22.27
N GLN A 414 -2.26 18.27 21.58
CA GLN A 414 -3.53 18.74 21.02
C GLN A 414 -4.12 17.74 20.05
N TRP A 415 -3.29 17.16 19.18
CA TRP A 415 -3.71 16.13 18.21
C TRP A 415 -4.25 14.91 18.93
N TRP A 416 -3.47 14.37 19.85
CA TRP A 416 -3.83 13.20 20.63
C TRP A 416 -5.19 13.41 21.31
N ALA A 417 -5.36 14.52 22.02
CA ALA A 417 -6.57 14.81 22.78
C ALA A 417 -7.79 15.01 21.89
N ALA A 418 -7.67 15.78 20.79
CA ALA A 418 -8.79 16.00 19.87
C ALA A 418 -9.24 14.70 19.20
N TRP A 419 -8.29 13.89 18.74
CA TRP A 419 -8.59 12.58 18.16
C TRP A 419 -9.18 11.59 19.15
N ARG A 420 -8.71 11.60 20.40
CA ARG A 420 -9.25 10.75 21.45
C ARG A 420 -10.74 11.03 21.71
N VAL A 421 -11.16 12.28 21.51
CA VAL A 421 -12.57 12.72 21.57
C VAL A 421 -13.37 12.31 20.32
N GLY A 422 -12.71 11.98 19.22
CA GLY A 422 -13.34 11.54 17.97
C GLY A 422 -13.28 12.57 16.84
N ALA A 423 -12.33 13.52 16.88
CA ALA A 423 -12.08 14.44 15.77
C ALA A 423 -11.95 13.69 14.44
N GLN A 424 -12.69 14.13 13.41
CA GLN A 424 -12.66 13.60 12.06
C GLN A 424 -11.77 14.42 11.14
N THR A 425 -11.60 15.71 11.44
CA THR A 425 -10.71 16.62 10.70
C THR A 425 -9.79 17.34 11.67
N TYR A 426 -8.54 17.49 11.25
CA TYR A 426 -7.51 18.24 11.95
C TYR A 426 -7.05 19.40 11.05
N ARG A 427 -6.89 20.60 11.64
CA ARG A 427 -6.47 21.89 11.07
C ARG A 427 -6.73 22.13 9.57
N GLU A 428 -7.54 23.15 9.30
CA GLU A 428 -7.32 24.04 8.14
C GLU A 428 -5.89 24.63 8.28
N GLU A 429 -4.99 24.37 7.33
CA GLU A 429 -3.67 25.00 7.33
C GLU A 429 -3.78 26.53 7.19
N LYS A 430 -2.81 27.21 7.80
CA LYS A 430 -2.77 28.65 8.10
C LYS A 430 -2.93 29.53 6.85
N MET A 431 -4.11 30.10 6.68
CA MET A 431 -4.30 31.46 6.16
C MET A 431 -4.98 32.33 7.23
N GLY A 432 -4.19 32.82 8.19
CA GLY A 432 -4.63 33.80 9.21
C GLY A 432 -4.38 33.39 10.67
N ALA A 433 -4.68 34.33 11.58
CA ALA A 433 -4.51 34.19 13.03
C ALA A 433 -5.22 32.96 13.62
N ASP A 434 -4.74 32.48 14.78
CA ASP A 434 -5.23 31.31 15.52
C ASP A 434 -6.76 31.32 15.68
N ARG A 435 -7.48 30.45 14.94
CA ARG A 435 -8.95 30.40 14.92
C ARG A 435 -9.57 29.72 16.13
N GLY A 436 -8.76 29.12 17.01
CA GLY A 436 -9.20 28.47 18.24
C GLY A 436 -9.89 27.11 18.06
N ILE A 437 -9.68 26.45 16.91
CA ILE A 437 -10.24 25.13 16.57
C ILE A 437 -9.11 24.11 16.51
N ASP A 438 -9.15 23.12 17.38
CA ASP A 438 -8.15 22.04 17.45
C ASP A 438 -8.65 20.74 16.77
N GLY A 439 -9.95 20.60 16.52
CA GLY A 439 -10.52 19.51 15.73
C GLY A 439 -12.02 19.69 15.46
N ASN A 440 -12.56 18.95 14.47
CA ASN A 440 -13.99 18.95 14.17
C ASN A 440 -14.57 17.53 14.16
N ILE A 441 -15.82 17.40 14.56
CA ILE A 441 -16.62 16.19 14.39
C ILE A 441 -17.90 16.56 13.63
N LEU A 442 -18.19 15.85 12.55
CA LEU A 442 -19.45 15.96 11.82
C LEU A 442 -20.37 14.81 12.21
N PHE A 443 -21.66 15.09 12.32
CA PHE A 443 -22.69 14.10 12.65
C PHE A 443 -23.98 14.37 11.89
N LYS A 444 -24.75 13.30 11.62
CA LYS A 444 -26.07 13.42 10.99
C LYS A 444 -27.10 13.91 12.01
N ASN A 445 -27.80 15.00 11.76
CA ASN A 445 -28.80 15.58 12.68
C ASN A 445 -30.24 15.46 12.15
N GLY A 446 -30.52 14.41 11.36
CA GLY A 446 -31.85 14.09 10.86
C GLY A 446 -32.43 15.21 9.96
N PRO A 447 -33.69 15.64 10.16
CA PRO A 447 -34.34 16.65 9.32
C PRO A 447 -33.75 18.05 9.49
N TYR A 448 -32.81 18.24 10.43
CA TYR A 448 -32.13 19.50 10.68
C TYR A 448 -30.81 19.65 9.91
N GLY A 449 -30.44 18.65 9.10
CA GLY A 449 -29.22 18.65 8.30
C GLY A 449 -28.04 17.95 8.99
N ASP A 450 -26.83 18.27 8.54
CA ASP A 450 -25.58 17.82 9.16
C ASP A 450 -25.18 18.80 10.26
N GLY A 451 -24.76 18.26 11.40
CA GLY A 451 -24.26 19.04 12.53
C GLY A 451 -22.74 18.94 12.70
N ARG A 452 -22.17 19.95 13.36
CA ARG A 452 -20.75 20.13 13.62
C ARG A 452 -20.49 20.30 15.12
N ILE A 453 -19.45 19.62 15.60
CA ILE A 453 -18.89 19.79 16.95
C ILE A 453 -17.47 20.32 16.81
N ILE A 454 -17.19 21.42 17.50
CA ILE A 454 -15.86 22.03 17.53
C ILE A 454 -15.11 21.57 18.78
N ILE A 455 -13.88 21.11 18.62
CA ILE A 455 -13.01 20.72 19.73
C ILE A 455 -11.97 21.82 19.92
N SER A 456 -11.78 22.26 21.16
CA SER A 456 -10.62 23.06 21.57
C SER A 456 -9.87 22.36 22.69
N VAL A 457 -8.55 22.27 22.58
CA VAL A 457 -7.67 21.57 23.51
C VAL A 457 -6.68 22.54 24.14
N LYS A 458 -6.63 22.55 25.48
CA LYS A 458 -5.66 23.31 26.27
C LYS A 458 -4.82 22.37 27.15
N GLY A 459 -3.53 22.28 26.80
CA GLY A 459 -2.53 21.50 27.55
C GLY A 459 -1.78 22.25 28.65
N GLY A 460 -2.08 23.53 28.87
CA GLY A 460 -1.47 24.32 29.94
C GLY A 460 -2.17 24.14 31.28
N GLU A 461 -1.44 24.34 32.39
CA GLU A 461 -1.99 24.31 33.75
C GLU A 461 -2.93 25.51 34.03
N ASN A 462 -2.76 26.61 33.28
CA ASN A 462 -3.57 27.82 33.43
C ASN A 462 -4.79 27.78 32.49
N VAL A 463 -5.89 27.20 32.97
CA VAL A 463 -7.19 27.23 32.29
C VAL A 463 -8.15 28.19 32.99
N GLY A 464 -8.97 28.92 32.22
CA GLY A 464 -9.87 29.93 32.76
C GLY A 464 -11.15 30.09 31.97
N VAL A 465 -12.13 30.77 32.58
CA VAL A 465 -13.47 30.98 32.01
C VAL A 465 -13.43 31.69 30.65
N GLN A 466 -12.44 32.56 30.43
CA GLN A 466 -12.28 33.25 29.15
C GLN A 466 -12.12 32.28 27.99
N MET A 467 -11.38 31.19 28.15
CA MET A 467 -11.17 30.20 27.10
C MET A 467 -12.48 29.47 26.71
N VAL A 468 -13.39 29.28 27.67
CA VAL A 468 -14.71 28.69 27.42
C VAL A 468 -15.61 29.69 26.67
N ARG A 469 -15.50 30.98 26.97
CA ARG A 469 -16.18 32.05 26.24
C ARG A 469 -15.65 32.20 24.82
N ASP A 470 -14.33 32.08 24.64
CA ASP A 470 -13.71 32.11 23.32
C ASP A 470 -14.23 30.93 22.47
N LEU A 471 -14.29 29.73 23.04
CA LEU A 471 -14.90 28.57 22.36
C LEU A 471 -16.37 28.83 22.01
N ARG A 472 -17.16 29.45 22.90
CA ARG A 472 -18.54 29.84 22.58
C ARG A 472 -18.60 30.77 21.36
N GLY A 473 -17.74 31.79 21.31
CA GLY A 473 -17.66 32.70 20.17
C GLY A 473 -17.23 32.00 18.88
N VAL A 474 -16.35 31.00 18.97
CA VAL A 474 -15.99 30.14 17.84
C VAL A 474 -17.20 29.32 17.36
N ILE A 475 -17.94 28.68 18.26
CA ILE A 475 -19.16 27.92 17.91
C ILE A 475 -20.18 28.80 17.18
N GLU A 476 -20.38 30.03 17.65
CA GLU A 476 -21.31 30.99 17.04
C GLU A 476 -20.82 31.45 15.66
N ARG A 477 -19.53 31.80 15.55
CA ARG A 477 -18.93 32.26 14.28
C ARG A 477 -18.94 31.18 13.20
N GLU A 478 -18.68 29.93 13.58
CA GLU A 478 -18.57 28.79 12.68
C GLU A 478 -19.91 28.06 12.47
N GLU A 479 -21.00 28.62 13.01
CA GLU A 479 -22.37 28.07 12.97
C GLU A 479 -22.46 26.60 13.45
N ALA A 480 -21.62 26.21 14.41
CA ALA A 480 -21.61 24.86 14.95
C ALA A 480 -22.69 24.65 16.02
N GLU A 481 -23.17 23.41 16.14
CA GLU A 481 -24.19 23.05 17.14
C GLU A 481 -23.59 22.93 18.53
N MET A 482 -22.37 22.40 18.65
CA MET A 482 -21.77 22.03 19.92
C MET A 482 -20.26 22.32 19.97
N GLY A 483 -19.72 22.45 21.18
CA GLY A 483 -18.28 22.44 21.40
C GLY A 483 -17.84 21.60 22.58
N ILE A 484 -16.64 21.05 22.47
CA ILE A 484 -15.97 20.26 23.50
C ILE A 484 -14.65 20.95 23.85
N PHE A 485 -14.54 21.38 25.10
CA PHE A 485 -13.32 21.95 25.64
C PHE A 485 -12.54 20.88 26.40
N VAL A 486 -11.39 20.47 25.87
CA VAL A 486 -10.51 19.49 26.50
C VAL A 486 -9.42 20.20 27.28
N CYS A 487 -9.28 19.89 28.57
CA CYS A 487 -8.27 20.49 29.42
C CYS A 487 -7.47 19.47 30.22
N LEU A 488 -6.17 19.74 30.35
CA LEU A 488 -5.28 18.93 31.19
C LEU A 488 -5.45 19.25 32.68
N ALA A 489 -5.70 20.51 33.01
CA ALA A 489 -5.94 20.98 34.38
C ALA A 489 -7.42 20.84 34.77
N GLU A 490 -7.66 20.78 36.08
CA GLU A 490 -9.00 20.76 36.64
C GLU A 490 -9.77 22.05 36.31
N PRO A 491 -11.01 21.96 35.81
CA PRO A 491 -11.77 23.13 35.41
C PRO A 491 -12.27 23.90 36.63
N THR A 492 -12.18 25.23 36.56
CA THR A 492 -12.70 26.09 37.63
C THR A 492 -14.24 26.05 37.70
N ALA A 493 -14.80 26.34 38.87
CA ALA A 493 -16.26 26.42 39.05
C ALA A 493 -16.91 27.43 38.10
N ALA A 494 -16.20 28.52 37.78
CA ALA A 494 -16.63 29.53 36.81
C ALA A 494 -16.72 28.95 35.39
N MET A 495 -15.76 28.12 34.97
CA MET A 495 -15.80 27.43 33.66
C MET A 495 -16.97 26.46 33.57
N LEU A 496 -17.20 25.66 34.62
CA LEU A 496 -18.32 24.73 34.68
C LEU A 496 -19.68 25.45 34.68
N LYS A 497 -19.76 26.62 35.30
CA LYS A 497 -20.95 27.48 35.23
C LYS A 497 -21.15 28.03 33.82
N GLU A 498 -20.11 28.62 33.22
CA GLU A 498 -20.15 29.18 31.86
C GLU A 498 -20.57 28.12 30.82
N ALA A 499 -20.03 26.90 30.89
CA ALA A 499 -20.43 25.81 30.02
C ALA A 499 -21.90 25.42 30.20
N ARG A 500 -22.41 25.38 31.44
CA ARG A 500 -23.85 25.12 31.70
C ARG A 500 -24.74 26.26 31.21
N ASP A 501 -24.32 27.50 31.39
CA ASP A 501 -25.04 28.70 30.95
C ASP A 501 -25.05 28.82 29.41
N SER A 502 -24.24 28.02 28.69
CA SER A 502 -24.37 27.86 27.22
C SER A 502 -25.63 27.13 26.76
N GLY A 503 -26.33 26.49 27.69
CA GLY A 503 -27.58 25.80 27.41
C GLY A 503 -27.36 24.53 26.60
N TYR A 504 -28.28 24.28 25.67
CA TYR A 504 -28.38 23.03 24.94
C TYR A 504 -28.44 23.30 23.44
N VAL A 505 -28.07 22.31 22.64
CA VAL A 505 -28.23 22.35 21.18
C VAL A 505 -29.70 22.62 20.84
N ALA A 506 -29.95 23.64 20.03
CA ALA A 506 -31.31 24.14 19.79
C ALA A 506 -32.19 23.16 18.99
N LYS A 507 -31.60 22.47 18.01
CA LYS A 507 -32.29 21.47 17.17
C LYS A 507 -31.46 20.20 17.15
N SER A 508 -31.92 19.14 17.82
CA SER A 508 -31.26 17.85 17.76
C SER A 508 -32.24 16.68 17.80
N VAL A 509 -32.05 15.73 16.89
CA VAL A 509 -32.76 14.44 16.94
C VAL A 509 -32.17 13.48 17.98
N HIS A 510 -30.98 13.78 18.49
CA HIS A 510 -30.25 12.96 19.46
C HIS A 510 -30.59 13.33 20.91
N GLY A 511 -31.71 14.02 21.10
CA GLY A 511 -32.20 14.47 22.39
C GLY A 511 -31.45 15.68 22.94
N ARG A 512 -31.51 15.83 24.26
CA ARG A 512 -30.97 17.00 24.95
C ARG A 512 -29.44 16.88 25.11
N LEU A 513 -28.71 17.63 24.29
CA LEU A 513 -27.25 17.71 24.25
C LEU A 513 -26.77 19.06 24.77
N PRO A 514 -25.86 19.12 25.76
CA PRO A 514 -25.30 20.39 26.23
C PRO A 514 -24.51 21.07 25.12
N ARG A 515 -24.67 22.37 24.95
CA ARG A 515 -24.03 23.14 23.86
C ARG A 515 -22.51 23.19 24.02
N ILE A 516 -22.02 23.36 25.24
CA ILE A 516 -20.58 23.28 25.58
C ILE A 516 -20.38 22.25 26.67
N GLN A 517 -19.41 21.37 26.49
CA GLN A 517 -19.00 20.38 27.48
C GLN A 517 -17.50 20.51 27.75
N ILE A 518 -17.11 20.37 29.01
CA ILE A 518 -15.70 20.35 29.43
C ILE A 518 -15.30 18.91 29.71
N LEU A 519 -14.20 18.47 29.12
CA LEU A 519 -13.63 17.15 29.30
C LEU A 519 -12.21 17.29 29.86
N THR A 520 -11.98 16.76 31.06
CA THR A 520 -10.61 16.66 31.58
C THR A 520 -9.89 15.47 30.94
N VAL A 521 -8.58 15.59 30.78
CA VAL A 521 -7.75 14.49 30.29
C VAL A 521 -7.86 13.26 31.20
N GLU A 522 -7.96 13.47 32.52
CA GLU A 522 -8.16 12.39 33.48
C GLU A 522 -9.48 11.63 33.22
N ASN A 523 -10.58 12.35 33.04
CA ASN A 523 -11.87 11.74 32.70
C ASN A 523 -11.84 11.03 31.35
N MET A 524 -11.16 11.61 30.36
CA MET A 524 -10.98 11.01 29.04
C MET A 524 -10.19 9.69 29.09
N LEU A 525 -9.14 9.63 29.91
CA LEU A 525 -8.35 8.41 30.13
C LEU A 525 -9.13 7.34 30.89
N ALA A 526 -9.97 7.75 31.85
CA ALA A 526 -10.89 6.88 32.59
C ALA A 526 -12.10 6.40 31.76
N GLY A 527 -12.27 6.86 30.52
CA GLY A 527 -13.37 6.49 29.63
C GLY A 527 -14.67 7.29 29.84
N HIS A 528 -14.66 8.32 30.67
CA HIS A 528 -15.79 9.23 30.89
C HIS A 528 -15.86 10.27 29.77
N MET A 529 -16.40 9.87 28.62
CA MET A 529 -16.52 10.69 27.42
C MET A 529 -17.70 11.68 27.48
N PRO A 530 -17.64 12.83 26.79
CA PRO A 530 -18.73 13.79 26.72
C PRO A 530 -19.95 13.17 26.03
N LYS A 531 -21.15 13.67 26.38
CA LYS A 531 -22.39 13.21 25.76
C LYS A 531 -22.49 13.77 24.35
N MET A 532 -22.23 12.92 23.36
CA MET A 532 -22.23 13.29 21.94
C MET A 532 -23.37 12.58 21.19
N PRO A 533 -23.81 13.12 20.04
CA PRO A 533 -24.52 12.35 19.04
C PRO A 533 -23.81 11.02 18.75
N PRO A 534 -24.54 9.97 18.33
CA PRO A 534 -23.91 8.78 17.78
C PRO A 534 -23.03 9.24 16.61
N LEU A 535 -21.72 9.03 16.78
CA LEU A 535 -20.79 9.30 15.71
C LEU A 535 -21.06 8.29 14.59
N PRO A 536 -21.01 8.75 13.33
CA PRO A 536 -21.25 7.86 12.21
C PRO A 536 -20.29 6.66 12.28
N VAL A 537 -20.86 5.48 12.50
CA VAL A 537 -20.16 4.21 12.30
C VAL A 537 -19.94 4.08 10.80
N PRO A 538 -18.77 3.65 10.30
CA PRO A 538 -18.64 3.32 8.88
C PRO A 538 -19.76 2.34 8.55
N GLU A 539 -20.64 2.67 7.60
CA GLU A 539 -21.76 1.81 7.24
C GLU A 539 -21.23 0.43 6.85
N ARG A 540 -21.32 -0.52 7.77
CA ARG A 540 -21.32 -1.93 7.41
C ARG A 540 -22.68 -2.12 6.76
N LYS A 541 -22.73 -2.12 5.42
CA LYS A 541 -23.96 -2.51 4.71
C LYS A 541 -24.33 -3.92 5.17
N LEU A 542 -25.24 -4.00 6.14
CA LEU A 542 -25.98 -5.21 6.44
C LEU A 542 -26.77 -5.54 5.18
N THR A 543 -26.53 -6.73 4.67
CA THR A 543 -27.07 -7.24 3.42
C THR A 543 -28.59 -7.11 3.45
N PRO A 544 -29.24 -6.47 2.46
CA PRO A 544 -30.64 -6.74 2.21
C PRO A 544 -30.75 -8.23 1.87
N SER A 545 -31.62 -8.96 2.58
CA SER A 545 -31.95 -10.33 2.21
C SER A 545 -32.29 -10.37 0.72
N LEU A 546 -31.59 -11.22 -0.03
CA LEU A 546 -31.81 -11.42 -1.46
C LEU A 546 -33.30 -11.70 -1.72
N LYS A 547 -34.04 -10.70 -2.22
CA LYS A 547 -35.26 -10.99 -2.98
C LYS A 547 -34.81 -11.74 -4.23
N ARG A 548 -35.33 -12.96 -4.43
CA ARG A 548 -35.20 -13.76 -5.65
C ARG A 548 -35.37 -12.84 -6.87
N LYS A 549 -34.37 -12.81 -7.74
CA LYS A 549 -34.50 -12.16 -9.06
C LYS A 549 -35.52 -12.95 -9.89
N ASP A 550 -36.53 -12.26 -10.39
CA ASP A 550 -37.40 -12.73 -11.47
C ASP A 550 -36.54 -13.09 -12.69
N LYS A 551 -36.86 -14.23 -13.32
CA LYS A 551 -36.08 -14.84 -14.40
C LYS A 551 -36.25 -14.19 -15.79
N ASP A 552 -37.02 -13.12 -15.91
CA ASP A 552 -37.49 -12.65 -17.23
C ASP A 552 -37.00 -11.25 -17.67
N GLN A 553 -35.92 -10.73 -17.08
CA GLN A 553 -35.22 -9.58 -17.68
C GLN A 553 -34.05 -10.06 -18.57
N LEU A 554 -34.35 -10.17 -19.86
CA LEU A 554 -33.41 -10.35 -20.95
C LEU A 554 -32.39 -9.20 -20.98
N GLU A 555 -31.19 -9.43 -20.43
CA GLU A 555 -30.02 -8.61 -20.72
C GLU A 555 -29.40 -9.06 -22.05
N LEU A 556 -29.23 -8.09 -22.95
CA LEU A 556 -28.56 -8.24 -24.25
C LEU A 556 -27.11 -8.71 -24.04
N LEU A 557 -26.85 -9.98 -24.33
CA LEU A 557 -25.51 -10.52 -24.52
C LEU A 557 -25.00 -10.09 -25.89
N LEU A 558 -24.05 -9.15 -25.94
CA LEU A 558 -23.22 -8.93 -27.13
C LEU A 558 -21.97 -9.81 -27.03
N PRO A 559 -21.77 -10.79 -27.93
CA PRO A 559 -20.57 -11.60 -27.99
C PRO A 559 -19.53 -10.92 -28.88
N PHE A 560 -18.36 -10.60 -28.35
CA PHE A 560 -17.18 -10.31 -29.16
C PHE A 560 -16.22 -11.50 -29.08
N ALA A 561 -16.44 -12.47 -29.97
CA ALA A 561 -15.40 -13.39 -30.43
C ALA A 561 -15.17 -13.06 -31.92
N GLY A 562 -13.92 -12.78 -32.27
CA GLY A 562 -13.56 -12.33 -33.62
C GLY A 562 -13.71 -13.41 -34.67
N GLU A 563 -14.48 -13.12 -35.70
CA GLU A 563 -14.36 -13.75 -37.02
C GLU A 563 -14.35 -12.68 -38.13
N LYS A 564 -13.62 -12.99 -39.20
CA LYS A 564 -13.26 -12.12 -40.32
C LYS A 564 -14.49 -11.51 -41.02
N ILE A 565 -14.52 -10.18 -41.16
CA ILE A 565 -15.51 -9.48 -41.98
C ILE A 565 -15.07 -9.54 -43.45
N VAL A 566 -15.86 -10.20 -44.30
CA VAL A 566 -15.82 -10.04 -45.77
C VAL A 566 -16.71 -8.85 -46.13
N PRO A 567 -16.26 -7.85 -46.91
CA PRO A 567 -17.09 -6.70 -47.21
C PRO A 567 -18.15 -7.05 -48.27
N ALA A 568 -19.43 -6.85 -47.95
CA ALA A 568 -20.50 -6.82 -48.92
C ALA A 568 -20.49 -5.47 -49.66
N LYS A 569 -20.60 -5.52 -51.00
CA LYS A 569 -20.72 -4.37 -51.89
C LYS A 569 -21.94 -3.53 -51.54
N GLY A 570 -21.74 -2.22 -51.38
CA GLY A 570 -22.84 -1.25 -51.27
C GLY A 570 -22.32 0.07 -50.71
N VAL A 571 -22.30 1.10 -51.55
CA VAL A 571 -21.81 2.44 -51.23
C VAL A 571 -22.72 3.07 -50.18
N ILE A 572 -22.19 3.40 -49.00
CA ILE A 572 -22.81 4.36 -48.09
C ILE A 572 -21.98 5.64 -48.17
N VAL A 573 -22.58 6.66 -48.78
CA VAL A 573 -22.02 8.01 -48.93
C VAL A 573 -22.07 8.71 -47.57
N ASP A 574 -20.94 9.23 -47.10
CA ASP A 574 -20.85 10.05 -45.89
C ASP A 574 -21.52 11.42 -46.15
N PRO A 575 -22.56 11.81 -45.37
CA PRO A 575 -23.25 13.09 -45.55
C PRO A 575 -22.41 14.33 -45.23
N ARG A 576 -21.13 14.19 -44.86
CA ARG A 576 -20.21 15.31 -44.62
C ARG A 576 -19.39 15.73 -45.84
N PHE A 577 -19.53 15.06 -46.99
CA PHE A 577 -18.77 15.38 -48.21
C PHE A 577 -19.62 15.72 -49.45
N VAL A 578 -20.92 16.00 -49.28
CA VAL A 578 -21.73 16.56 -50.37
C VAL A 578 -21.63 18.09 -50.32
N GLY A 579 -20.63 18.65 -51.01
CA GLY A 579 -20.60 20.09 -51.23
C GLY A 579 -19.23 20.77 -51.33
N LEU A 580 -18.24 20.19 -52.02
CA LEU A 580 -17.27 20.99 -52.78
C LEU A 580 -17.01 20.29 -54.12
N ALA A 581 -17.23 21.07 -55.17
CA ALA A 581 -17.35 20.69 -56.57
C ALA A 581 -16.04 20.17 -57.19
N GLY A 582 -16.19 19.40 -58.28
CA GLY A 582 -15.10 19.02 -59.19
C GLY A 582 -15.36 17.68 -59.83
#